data_AF-A0A966EVI0-F1
#
_entry.id   AF-A0A966EVI0-F1
#
_cell.length_a   1.000
_cell.length_b   1.000
_cell.length_c   1.000
_cell.angle_alpha   90.00
_cell.angle_beta   90.00
_cell.angle_gamma   90.00
#
_symmetry.space_group_name_H-M   'P 1'
#
loop_
_entity.id
_entity.type
_entity.pdbx_description
1 polymer ?
#
loop_
_entity_poly.entity_id
_entity_poly.type
_entity_poly.pdbx_seq_one_letter_code
_entity_poly.pdbx_strand_id
1 'polypeptide(L)' 'MARGINKVILIGNLGADPEVRYTAGNNAVCNFNLATSESWKDK' A
#
# COMPACT_ATOMS: atom_id res chain seq x y z
N MET A 1 -3.65 -2.17 27.39
CA MET A 1 -2.60 -1.61 26.50
C MET A 1 -2.22 -2.67 25.49
N ALA A 2 -2.35 -2.38 24.19
CA ALA A 2 -1.89 -3.32 23.17
C ALA A 2 -0.37 -3.53 23.31
N ARG A 3 0.07 -4.79 23.38
CA ARG A 3 1.49 -5.20 23.38
C ARG A 3 1.74 -5.99 22.10
N GLY A 4 2.36 -5.36 21.10
CA GLY A 4 2.71 -5.99 19.82
C GLY A 4 3.19 -4.96 18.78
N ILE A 5 3.94 -5.40 17.77
CA ILE A 5 4.37 -4.58 16.64
C ILE A 5 3.66 -5.08 15.38
N ASN A 6 2.95 -4.18 14.70
CA ASN A 6 2.47 -4.41 13.33
C ASN A 6 3.22 -3.43 12.41
N LYS A 7 4.15 -3.94 11.60
CA LYS A 7 4.99 -3.15 10.69
C LYS A 7 4.96 -3.77 9.29
N VAL A 8 4.73 -2.93 8.29
CA VAL A 8 4.73 -3.30 6.88
C VAL A 8 5.73 -2.40 6.14
N ILE A 9 6.60 -2.99 5.33
CA ILE A 9 7.54 -2.29 4.44
C ILE A 9 7.36 -2.90 3.05
N LEU A 10 7.03 -2.07 2.06
CA LEU A 10 6.79 -2.49 0.68
C LEU A 10 7.59 -1.61 -0.27
N ILE A 11 8.15 -2.22 -1.31
CA ILE A 11 8.83 -1.55 -2.43
C ILE A 11 8.27 -2.15 -3.71
N GLY A 12 7.80 -1.31 -4.62
CA GLY A 12 7.13 -1.77 -5.83
C GLY A 12 6.74 -0.61 -6.74
N ASN A 13 6.01 -0.94 -7.80
CA ASN A 13 5.54 0.03 -8.78
C ASN A 13 4.05 0.32 -8.61
N LEU A 14 3.62 1.55 -8.90
CA LEU A 14 2.20 1.88 -8.94
C LEU A 14 1.54 1.23 -10.15
N GLY A 15 0.42 0.52 -9.94
CA GLY A 15 -0.33 -0.11 -11.02
C GLY A 15 -1.19 0.87 -11.84
N ALA A 16 -1.52 2.01 -11.25
CA ALA A 16 -2.26 3.11 -11.85
C ALA A 16 -1.97 4.40 -11.06
N ASP A 17 -2.43 5.54 -11.58
CA ASP A 17 -2.38 6.80 -10.85
C ASP A 17 -3.16 6.70 -9.52
N PRO A 18 -2.65 7.25 -8.40
CA PRO A 18 -3.34 7.22 -7.12
C PRO A 18 -4.70 7.92 -7.18
N GLU A 19 -5.70 7.32 -6.54
CA GLU A 19 -7.04 7.88 -6.43
C GLU A 19 -7.17 8.67 -5.13
N VAL A 20 -7.43 9.98 -5.22
CA VAL A 20 -7.64 10.85 -4.06
C VAL A 20 -9.12 11.22 -3.95
N ARG A 21 -9.71 10.99 -2.78
CA ARG A 21 -11.10 11.34 -2.45
C ARG A 21 -11.17 12.11 -1.14
N TYR A 22 -12.23 12.91 -0.98
CA TYR A 22 -12.53 13.59 0.29
C TYR A 22 -13.72 12.91 0.96
N THR A 23 -13.58 12.64 2.26
CA THR A 23 -14.67 12.11 3.08
C THR A 23 -15.72 13.18 3.36
N ALA A 24 -16.89 12.79 3.89
CA ALA A 24 -17.93 13.74 4.31
C ALA A 24 -17.43 14.77 5.35
N GLY A 25 -16.41 14.43 6.12
CA GLY A 25 -15.72 15.35 7.05
C GLY A 25 -14.60 16.19 6.42
N ASN A 26 -14.51 16.24 5.09
CA ASN A 26 -13.46 16.92 4.32
C ASN A 26 -12.02 16.44 4.57
N ASN A 27 -11.84 15.22 5.09
CA ASN A 27 -10.52 14.59 5.19
C ASN A 27 -10.13 13.97 3.85
N ALA A 28 -8.90 14.24 3.39
CA ALA A 28 -8.32 13.61 2.20
C ALA A 28 -7.97 12.15 2.47
N VAL A 29 -8.32 11.26 1.54
CA VAL A 29 -8.02 9.84 1.54
C VAL A 29 -7.42 9.49 0.18
N CYS A 30 -6.28 8.79 0.18
CA CYS A 30 -5.60 8.36 -1.04
C CYS A 30 -5.55 6.82 -1.07
N ASN A 31 -6.01 6.23 -2.17
CA ASN A 31 -5.88 4.81 -2.47
C ASN A 31 -4.91 4.63 -3.64
N PHE A 32 -4.01 3.66 -3.53
CA PHE A 32 -3.08 3.30 -4.60
C PHE A 32 -2.83 1.80 -4.62
N ASN A 33 -2.55 1.28 -5.82
CA ASN A 33 -2.24 -0.14 -6.04
C ASN A 33 -0.73 -0.30 -6.20
N LEU A 34 -0.11 -1.21 -5.45
CA LEU A 34 1.33 -1.46 -5.49
C LEU A 34 1.62 -2.89 -5.98
N ALA A 35 2.34 -2.99 -7.10
CA ALA A 35 2.83 -4.25 -7.63
C ALA A 35 4.20 -4.60 -7.03
N THR A 36 4.30 -5.80 -6.44
CA THR A 36 5.56 -6.41 -5.95
C THR A 36 5.78 -7.72 -6.67
N SER A 37 7.03 -8.01 -7.04
CA SER A 37 7.38 -9.24 -7.74
C SER A 37 8.51 -9.97 -7.01
N GLU A 38 8.44 -11.28 -6.98
CA GLU A 38 9.54 -12.16 -6.60
C GLU A 38 9.98 -12.98 -7.81
N SER A 39 11.27 -13.33 -7.87
CA SER A 39 11.82 -14.25 -8.86
C SER A 39 12.72 -15.22 -8.14
N TRP A 40 12.50 -16.51 -8.36
CA TRP A 40 13.34 -17.58 -7.85
C TRP A 40 13.78 -18.47 -9.00
N LYS A 41 14.96 -19.05 -8.88
CA LYS A 41 15.47 -20.03 -9.83
C LYS A 41 15.06 -21.42 -9.34
N ASP A 42 14.30 -22.15 -10.15
CA ASP A 42 14.02 -23.56 -9.92
C ASP A 42 15.25 -24.44 -10.26
N LYS A 43 15.31 -25.65 -9.71
CA LYS A 43 16.49 -26.53 -9.72
C LYS A 43 16.77 -27.17 -11.07
#